data_AF-A0A370TR48-F1
#
_entry.id   AF-A0A370TR48-F1
#
_cell.length_a   1.000
_cell.length_b   1.000
_cell.length_c   1.000
_cell.angle_alpha   90.00
_cell.angle_beta   90.00
_cell.angle_gamma   90.00
#
_symmetry.space_group_name_H-M   'P 1'
#
loop_
_entity.id
_entity.type
_entity.pdbx_description
1 polymer ?
#
loop_
_entity_poly.entity_id
_entity_poly.type
_entity_poly.pdbx_seq_one_letter_code
_entity_poly.pdbx_strand_id
1 'polypeptide(L)'
;MLFKQSLITLVASALLHTATAVPVEATPFEAEITKRGPNEGVYLSNCQGGATWSEIVYYSNAKSGSQHGEQPQAIDIINASGTIHWEGSQICGFFQDSGETFCVTIQSDAQTKATGAKVGTGHNNETPFNCFKDNNRNLYSGNGFSCQSIYYCFDVSIMVGGHRTGGGLAIGVVNAGV
;
A
#
# COMPACT_ATOMS: atom_id res chain seq x y z
N MET A 1 49.32 73.58 38.05
CA MET A 1 48.10 73.57 38.88
C MET A 1 47.00 72.83 38.13
N LEU A 2 46.26 72.00 38.86
CA LEU A 2 45.08 71.23 38.46
C LEU A 2 44.15 71.96 37.47
N PHE A 3 43.50 71.25 36.56
CA PHE A 3 42.04 71.03 36.63
C PHE A 3 41.57 69.89 35.72
N LYS A 4 40.77 69.00 36.31
CA LYS A 4 40.03 67.88 35.72
C LYS A 4 38.83 68.37 34.91
N GLN A 5 38.40 67.56 33.93
CA GLN A 5 37.01 67.07 33.67
C GLN A 5 36.90 66.72 32.17
N SER A 6 36.92 65.45 31.75
CA SER A 6 35.87 64.42 31.86
C SER A 6 34.56 64.84 31.18
N LEU A 7 34.33 64.35 29.96
CA LEU A 7 33.05 64.40 29.27
C LEU A 7 32.73 63.02 28.70
N ILE A 8 31.58 62.54 29.14
CA ILE A 8 31.00 61.21 28.99
C ILE A 8 30.49 61.05 27.55
N THR A 9 30.94 60.02 26.85
CA THR A 9 30.36 59.64 25.54
C THR A 9 29.31 58.56 25.78
N LEU A 10 28.05 58.91 25.51
CA LEU A 10 26.90 58.00 25.55
C LEU A 10 26.87 57.20 24.24
N VAL A 11 27.19 55.90 24.29
CA VAL A 11 27.07 55.02 23.11
C VAL A 11 25.71 54.32 23.19
N ALA A 12 24.77 54.74 22.35
CA ALA A 12 23.50 54.05 22.15
C ALA A 12 23.72 52.85 21.22
N SER A 13 23.82 51.65 21.78
CA SER A 13 23.86 50.41 21.01
C SER A 13 22.46 50.05 20.52
N ALA A 14 22.18 50.29 19.24
CA ALA A 14 21.02 49.73 18.55
C ALA A 14 21.31 48.26 18.22
N LEU A 15 20.63 47.33 18.91
CA LEU A 15 20.62 45.91 18.53
C LEU A 15 19.74 45.73 17.28
N LEU A 16 20.38 45.54 16.11
CA LEU A 16 19.72 44.95 14.96
C LEU A 16 19.47 43.47 15.26
N HIS A 17 18.19 43.09 15.38
CA HIS A 17 17.80 41.69 15.34
C HIS A 17 17.74 41.25 13.88
N THR A 18 18.76 40.51 13.43
CA THR A 18 18.69 39.81 12.15
C THR A 18 17.82 38.56 12.35
N ALA A 19 16.56 38.65 11.92
CA ALA A 19 15.71 37.47 11.78
C ALA A 19 16.22 36.62 10.61
N THR A 20 16.97 35.57 10.91
CA THR A 20 17.31 34.53 9.94
C THR A 20 16.05 33.73 9.64
N ALA A 21 15.49 33.90 8.43
CA ALA A 21 14.46 33.00 7.93
C ALA A 21 15.07 31.59 7.84
N VAL A 22 14.58 30.67 8.67
CA VAL A 22 14.94 29.26 8.58
C VAL A 22 14.30 28.74 7.29
N PRO A 23 15.09 28.22 6.33
CA PRO A 23 14.50 27.53 5.20
C PRO A 23 13.79 26.28 5.75
N VAL A 24 12.46 26.28 5.69
CA VAL A 24 11.69 25.05 5.84
C VAL A 24 11.93 24.27 4.56
N GLU A 25 12.98 23.44 4.59
CA GLU A 25 13.18 22.39 3.59
C GLU A 25 11.97 21.47 3.70
N ALA A 26 11.03 21.63 2.78
CA ALA A 26 10.02 20.64 2.54
C ALA A 26 10.75 19.39 2.04
N THR A 27 11.06 18.47 2.96
CA THR A 27 11.45 17.12 2.56
C THR A 27 10.30 16.56 1.74
N PRO A 28 10.54 16.16 0.47
CA PRO A 28 9.55 15.38 -0.25
C PRO A 28 9.33 14.12 0.57
N PHE A 29 8.13 13.94 1.10
CA PHE A 29 7.66 12.60 1.46
C PHE A 29 7.39 11.88 0.14
N GLU A 30 8.46 11.51 -0.57
CA GLU A 30 8.38 10.34 -1.43
C GLU A 30 8.24 9.18 -0.47
N ALA A 31 7.00 8.74 -0.26
CA ALA A 31 6.78 7.36 0.15
C ALA A 31 7.55 6.53 -0.87
N GLU A 32 8.71 6.02 -0.48
CA GLU A 32 9.40 5.01 -1.27
C GLU A 32 8.40 3.86 -1.39
N ILE A 33 7.80 3.73 -2.57
CA ILE A 33 6.93 2.61 -2.92
C ILE A 33 7.85 1.41 -2.91
N THR A 34 8.03 0.85 -1.71
CA THR A 34 8.92 -0.27 -1.47
C THR A 34 8.29 -1.42 -2.23
N LYS A 35 8.99 -1.87 -3.27
CA LYS A 35 8.53 -2.97 -4.11
C LYS A 35 8.10 -4.13 -3.21
N ARG A 36 6.81 -4.45 -3.28
CA ARG A 36 6.22 -5.53 -2.51
C ARG A 36 6.75 -6.87 -3.07
N GLY A 37 7.22 -7.74 -2.19
CA GLY A 37 8.07 -8.88 -2.53
C GLY A 37 7.32 -10.07 -3.16
N PRO A 38 8.02 -11.12 -3.64
CA PRO A 38 7.45 -12.25 -4.41
C PRO A 38 6.55 -13.23 -3.62
N ASN A 39 6.11 -12.81 -2.44
CA ASN A 39 5.24 -13.58 -1.54
C ASN A 39 4.11 -12.70 -1.01
N GLU A 40 3.88 -11.55 -1.63
CA GLU A 40 2.77 -10.70 -1.26
C GLU A 40 1.44 -11.30 -1.71
N GLY A 41 0.40 -11.00 -0.95
CA GLY A 41 -0.95 -11.40 -1.29
C GLY A 41 -1.94 -10.37 -0.85
N VAL A 42 -2.95 -10.19 -1.70
CA VAL A 42 -4.09 -9.34 -1.46
C VAL A 42 -5.33 -10.21 -1.37
N TYR A 43 -6.16 -9.98 -0.38
CA TYR A 43 -7.41 -10.70 -0.17
C TYR A 43 -8.59 -9.75 -0.34
N LEU A 44 -9.66 -10.26 -0.95
CA LEU A 44 -10.97 -9.59 -0.97
C LEU A 44 -11.81 -10.25 0.12
N SER A 45 -12.17 -9.49 1.15
CA SER A 45 -12.84 -10.04 2.33
C SER A 45 -14.16 -9.35 2.64
N ASN A 46 -15.07 -10.14 3.20
CA ASN A 46 -16.30 -9.67 3.78
C ASN A 46 -16.26 -9.91 5.29
N CYS A 47 -16.58 -8.88 6.06
CA CYS A 47 -16.45 -8.90 7.51
C CYS A 47 -17.79 -8.70 8.21
N GLN A 48 -17.83 -9.15 9.46
CA GLN A 48 -19.00 -9.02 10.34
C GLN A 48 -18.60 -8.87 11.80
N GLY A 49 -19.28 -7.99 12.55
CA GLY A 49 -19.02 -7.78 13.99
C GLY A 49 -19.92 -6.73 14.64
N GLY A 50 -21.23 -6.81 14.35
CA GLY A 50 -22.24 -5.79 14.72
C GLY A 50 -22.77 -5.02 13.51
N ALA A 51 -21.92 -4.80 12.51
CA ALA A 51 -22.27 -4.42 11.14
C ALA A 51 -21.53 -5.34 10.15
N THR A 52 -21.82 -5.20 8.86
CA THR A 52 -21.10 -5.90 7.78
C THR A 52 -20.41 -4.89 6.88
N TRP A 53 -19.23 -5.26 6.36
CA TRP A 53 -18.45 -4.43 5.44
C TRP A 53 -17.63 -5.31 4.48
N SER A 54 -17.12 -4.70 3.42
CA SER A 54 -16.18 -5.30 2.48
C SER A 54 -14.87 -4.52 2.46
N GLU A 55 -13.75 -5.21 2.38
CA GLU A 55 -12.42 -4.62 2.43
C GLU A 55 -11.43 -5.37 1.52
N ILE A 56 -10.38 -4.66 1.12
CA ILE A 56 -9.21 -5.23 0.46
C ILE A 56 -8.08 -5.27 1.49
N VAL A 57 -7.43 -6.42 1.61
CA VAL A 57 -6.51 -6.72 2.70
C VAL A 57 -5.16 -7.14 2.15
N TYR A 58 -4.08 -6.57 2.65
CA TYR A 58 -2.73 -6.85 2.17
C TYR A 58 -1.86 -7.57 3.21
N TYR A 59 -1.12 -8.56 2.73
CA TYR A 59 -0.04 -9.22 3.44
C TYR A 59 1.23 -9.25 2.60
N SER A 60 2.36 -8.79 3.15
CA SER A 60 3.67 -8.84 2.47
C SER A 60 4.26 -10.26 2.38
N ASN A 61 3.71 -11.21 3.14
CA ASN A 61 4.12 -12.61 3.15
C ASN A 61 2.89 -13.53 3.29
N ALA A 62 1.93 -13.39 2.39
CA ALA A 62 0.61 -13.99 2.51
C ALA A 62 0.62 -15.52 2.63
N LYS A 63 1.55 -16.20 1.95
CA LYS A 63 1.61 -17.68 1.96
C LYS A 63 1.83 -18.27 3.35
N SER A 64 2.53 -17.58 4.24
CA SER A 64 2.71 -18.03 5.63
C SER A 64 2.04 -17.12 6.66
N GLY A 65 1.81 -15.86 6.34
CA GLY A 65 1.32 -14.84 7.27
C GLY A 65 -0.16 -14.52 7.15
N SER A 66 -0.97 -15.40 6.53
CA SER A 66 -2.43 -15.23 6.43
C SER A 66 -3.19 -16.55 6.59
N GLN A 67 -2.57 -17.55 7.20
CA GLN A 67 -3.08 -18.92 7.25
C GLN A 67 -3.89 -19.21 8.52
N HIS A 68 -3.65 -18.47 9.61
CA HIS A 68 -4.11 -18.80 10.96
C HIS A 68 -4.68 -17.60 11.73
N GLY A 69 -5.27 -16.63 11.04
CA GLY A 69 -5.92 -15.50 11.67
C GLY A 69 -4.99 -14.31 11.93
N GLU A 70 -3.83 -14.28 11.30
CA GLU A 70 -2.85 -13.21 11.44
C GLU A 70 -3.45 -11.88 10.98
N GLN A 71 -3.13 -10.81 11.71
CA GLN A 71 -3.57 -9.47 11.34
C GLN A 71 -2.86 -9.02 10.06
N PRO A 72 -3.59 -8.34 9.16
CA PRO A 72 -3.00 -7.81 7.94
C PRO A 72 -2.11 -6.60 8.20
N GLN A 73 -1.21 -6.35 7.25
CA GLN A 73 -0.31 -5.19 7.29
C GLN A 73 -1.00 -3.92 6.84
N ALA A 74 -1.94 -4.02 5.90
CA ALA A 74 -2.71 -2.88 5.43
C ALA A 74 -4.12 -3.32 5.02
N ILE A 75 -5.09 -2.43 5.20
CA ILE A 75 -6.49 -2.64 4.87
C ILE A 75 -6.99 -1.38 4.14
N ASP A 76 -7.83 -1.58 3.14
CA ASP A 76 -8.72 -0.53 2.65
C ASP A 76 -10.17 -0.98 2.73
N ILE A 77 -11.04 -0.15 3.32
CA ILE A 77 -12.46 -0.44 3.46
C ILE A 77 -13.19 0.04 2.21
N ILE A 78 -13.63 -0.92 1.39
CA ILE A 78 -14.33 -0.63 0.13
C ILE A 78 -15.77 -0.19 0.37
N ASN A 79 -16.43 -0.80 1.34
CA ASN A 79 -17.79 -0.43 1.73
C ASN A 79 -17.99 -0.65 3.22
N ALA A 80 -18.11 0.44 3.98
CA ALA A 80 -18.33 0.40 5.43
C ALA A 80 -19.79 0.08 5.84
N SER A 81 -20.72 0.05 4.88
CA SER A 81 -22.16 -0.03 5.12
C SER A 81 -22.80 -1.26 4.48
N GLY A 82 -22.07 -2.36 4.40
CA GLY A 82 -22.53 -3.62 3.85
C GLY A 82 -21.45 -4.36 3.07
N THR A 83 -21.78 -5.58 2.66
CA THR A 83 -20.93 -6.31 1.72
C THR A 83 -21.22 -5.91 0.28
N ILE A 84 -20.22 -5.99 -0.58
CA ILE A 84 -20.36 -5.73 -2.02
C ILE A 84 -20.36 -7.03 -2.82
N HIS A 85 -20.82 -6.93 -4.07
CA HIS A 85 -20.54 -7.92 -5.09
C HIS A 85 -19.14 -7.67 -5.66
N TRP A 86 -18.26 -8.65 -5.54
CA TRP A 86 -16.87 -8.52 -5.99
C TRP A 86 -16.72 -8.79 -7.49
N GLU A 87 -17.68 -9.50 -8.06
CA GLU A 87 -17.65 -10.08 -9.39
C GLU A 87 -18.20 -9.12 -10.46
N GLY A 88 -17.69 -9.23 -11.68
CA GLY A 88 -18.23 -8.56 -12.86
C GLY A 88 -17.90 -7.07 -13.00
N SER A 89 -17.12 -6.49 -12.07
CA SER A 89 -16.65 -5.10 -12.15
C SER A 89 -15.19 -4.98 -11.69
N GLN A 90 -14.53 -3.90 -12.10
CA GLN A 90 -13.24 -3.53 -11.54
C GLN A 90 -13.47 -2.78 -10.22
N ILE A 91 -12.73 -3.17 -9.18
CA ILE A 91 -12.77 -2.56 -7.85
C ILE A 91 -11.34 -2.17 -7.49
N CYS A 92 -11.15 -0.96 -6.99
CA CYS A 92 -9.84 -0.48 -6.55
C CYS A 92 -9.91 -0.05 -5.09
N GLY A 93 -8.86 -0.37 -4.33
CA GLY A 93 -8.69 0.09 -2.97
C GLY A 93 -7.37 0.83 -2.78
N PHE A 94 -7.34 1.79 -1.85
CA PHE A 94 -6.21 2.66 -1.56
C PHE A 94 -5.65 2.42 -0.16
N PHE A 95 -4.42 1.89 -0.09
CA PHE A 95 -3.74 1.64 1.19
C PHE A 95 -3.08 2.92 1.71
N GLN A 96 -3.78 3.64 2.59
CA GLN A 96 -3.35 4.95 3.11
C GLN A 96 -1.92 4.98 3.65
N ASP A 97 -1.49 3.91 4.35
CA ASP A 97 -0.17 3.84 4.96
C ASP A 97 0.98 3.86 3.94
N SER A 98 0.73 3.40 2.71
CA SER A 98 1.75 3.28 1.67
C SER A 98 1.51 4.17 0.45
N GLY A 99 0.32 4.75 0.30
CA GLY A 99 -0.06 5.50 -0.90
C GLY A 99 -0.35 4.62 -2.12
N GLU A 100 -0.36 3.29 -1.95
CA GLU A 100 -0.54 2.34 -3.03
C GLU A 100 -2.02 2.09 -3.34
N THR A 101 -2.33 1.94 -4.63
CA THR A 101 -3.64 1.50 -5.10
C THR A 101 -3.55 0.09 -5.64
N PHE A 102 -4.46 -0.79 -5.19
CA PHE A 102 -4.63 -2.11 -5.76
C PHE A 102 -5.99 -2.20 -6.45
N CYS A 103 -5.98 -2.54 -7.73
CA CYS A 103 -7.18 -2.74 -8.54
C CYS A 103 -7.35 -4.21 -8.90
N VAL A 104 -8.56 -4.72 -8.77
CA VAL A 104 -8.92 -6.12 -9.03
C VAL A 104 -10.11 -6.22 -9.97
N THR A 105 -10.15 -7.30 -10.75
CA THR A 105 -11.31 -7.67 -11.56
C THR A 105 -11.54 -9.16 -11.40
N ILE A 106 -12.71 -9.52 -10.89
CA ILE A 106 -13.16 -10.90 -10.71
C ILE A 106 -14.23 -11.23 -11.75
N GLN A 107 -14.14 -12.41 -12.36
CA GLN A 107 -15.10 -12.90 -13.35
C GLN A 107 -16.51 -12.95 -12.76
N SER A 108 -17.52 -12.57 -13.55
CA SER A 108 -18.93 -12.52 -13.12
C SER A 108 -19.48 -13.87 -12.61
N ASP A 109 -18.91 -14.98 -13.07
CA ASP A 109 -19.31 -16.33 -12.68
C ASP A 109 -18.37 -16.99 -11.67
N ALA A 110 -17.47 -16.23 -11.05
CA ALA A 110 -16.43 -16.73 -10.16
C ALA A 110 -16.96 -17.59 -8.99
N GLN A 111 -18.13 -17.25 -8.44
CA GLN A 111 -18.77 -18.03 -7.37
C GLN A 111 -19.16 -19.45 -7.79
N THR A 112 -19.39 -19.68 -9.08
CA THR A 112 -19.72 -21.02 -9.62
C THR A 112 -18.48 -21.90 -9.78
N LYS A 113 -17.28 -21.34 -9.66
CA LYS A 113 -16.02 -22.08 -9.84
C LYS A 113 -15.65 -22.84 -8.56
N ALA A 114 -14.79 -23.84 -8.71
CA ALA A 114 -14.22 -24.55 -7.57
C ALA A 114 -13.30 -23.64 -6.75
N THR A 115 -13.17 -23.90 -5.45
CA THR A 115 -12.12 -23.29 -4.62
C THR A 115 -10.74 -23.51 -5.25
N GLY A 116 -9.91 -22.48 -5.26
CA GLY A 116 -8.58 -22.48 -5.88
C GLY A 116 -8.58 -22.29 -7.39
N ALA A 117 -9.75 -22.21 -8.05
CA ALA A 117 -9.79 -21.86 -9.46
C ALA A 117 -9.34 -20.40 -9.65
N LYS A 118 -8.54 -20.15 -10.70
CA LYS A 118 -8.22 -18.78 -11.13
C LYS A 118 -9.50 -18.15 -11.68
N VAL A 119 -9.89 -17.00 -11.12
CA VAL A 119 -11.17 -16.32 -11.40
C VAL A 119 -10.99 -14.84 -11.69
N GLY A 120 -9.76 -14.33 -11.69
CA GLY A 120 -9.52 -12.92 -11.95
C GLY A 120 -8.06 -12.55 -11.99
N THR A 121 -7.84 -11.24 -12.06
CA THR A 121 -6.52 -10.62 -12.02
C THR A 121 -6.58 -9.36 -11.17
N GLY A 122 -5.46 -9.04 -10.53
CA GLY A 122 -5.26 -7.78 -9.83
C GLY A 122 -3.96 -7.12 -10.27
N HIS A 123 -3.78 -5.86 -9.91
CA HIS A 123 -2.54 -5.14 -10.12
C HIS A 123 -2.44 -3.97 -9.14
N ASN A 124 -1.20 -3.63 -8.81
CA ASN A 124 -0.85 -2.28 -8.37
C ASN A 124 0.05 -1.63 -9.44
N ASN A 125 0.79 -0.59 -9.08
CA ASN A 125 1.66 0.12 -10.03
C ASN A 125 2.89 -0.71 -10.46
N GLU A 126 3.32 -1.69 -9.66
CA GLU A 126 4.56 -2.45 -9.90
C GLU A 126 4.33 -3.86 -10.45
N THR A 127 3.29 -4.55 -9.96
CA THR A 127 3.20 -6.00 -10.06
C THR A 127 1.78 -6.44 -10.46
N PRO A 128 1.65 -7.35 -11.45
CA PRO A 128 0.38 -8.02 -11.72
C PRO A 128 0.15 -9.19 -10.75
N PHE A 129 -1.11 -9.56 -10.58
CA PHE A 129 -1.55 -10.62 -9.68
C PHE A 129 -2.52 -11.56 -10.37
N ASN A 130 -2.45 -12.85 -10.03
CA ASN A 130 -3.50 -13.82 -10.34
C ASN A 130 -4.44 -13.95 -9.15
N CYS A 131 -5.75 -13.86 -9.39
CA CYS A 131 -6.75 -13.99 -8.34
C CYS A 131 -7.52 -15.31 -8.45
N PHE A 132 -7.82 -15.89 -7.30
CA PHE A 132 -8.38 -17.22 -7.13
C PHE A 132 -9.55 -17.20 -6.15
N LYS A 133 -10.52 -18.08 -6.36
CA LYS A 133 -11.62 -18.28 -5.43
C LYS A 133 -11.10 -18.92 -4.14
N ASP A 134 -11.38 -18.33 -2.99
CA ASP A 134 -11.08 -18.97 -1.70
C ASP A 134 -12.25 -19.88 -1.27
N ASN A 135 -12.21 -20.40 -0.05
CA ASN A 135 -13.24 -21.26 0.55
C ASN A 135 -14.04 -20.57 1.67
N ASN A 136 -14.05 -19.24 1.70
CA ASN A 136 -14.70 -18.44 2.74
C ASN A 136 -14.16 -18.73 4.16
N ARG A 137 -12.90 -19.18 4.27
CA ARG A 137 -12.23 -19.33 5.57
C ARG A 137 -12.16 -17.99 6.29
N ASN A 138 -12.15 -18.07 7.62
CA ASN A 138 -11.77 -16.93 8.46
C ASN A 138 -10.33 -16.53 8.12
N LEU A 139 -10.17 -15.33 7.57
CA LEU A 139 -8.87 -14.77 7.23
C LEU A 139 -8.21 -14.21 8.49
N TYR A 140 -8.94 -13.37 9.22
CA TYR A 140 -8.53 -12.84 10.52
C TYR A 140 -9.75 -12.38 11.33
N SER A 141 -9.53 -12.10 12.61
CA SER A 141 -10.59 -11.65 13.52
C SER A 141 -10.02 -10.61 14.48
N GLY A 142 -10.88 -9.75 15.02
CA GLY A 142 -10.52 -8.78 16.04
C GLY A 142 -11.59 -8.71 17.13
N ASN A 143 -11.56 -7.66 17.94
CA ASN A 143 -12.50 -7.50 19.06
C ASN A 143 -13.95 -7.41 18.57
N GLY A 144 -14.64 -8.55 18.61
CA GLY A 144 -16.06 -8.68 18.24
C GLY A 144 -16.34 -8.86 16.75
N PHE A 145 -15.33 -9.02 15.90
CA PHE A 145 -15.52 -9.19 14.46
C PHE A 145 -14.68 -10.31 13.83
N SER A 146 -15.12 -10.79 12.68
CA SER A 146 -14.44 -11.79 11.85
C SER A 146 -14.55 -11.40 10.38
N CYS A 147 -13.47 -11.60 9.63
CA CYS A 147 -13.35 -11.33 8.21
C CYS A 147 -13.09 -12.62 7.45
N GLN A 148 -13.94 -12.92 6.46
CA GLN A 148 -13.82 -14.11 5.63
C GLN A 148 -13.18 -13.74 4.30
N SER A 149 -12.22 -14.56 3.84
CA SER A 149 -11.67 -14.39 2.50
C SER A 149 -12.63 -14.94 1.45
N ILE A 150 -13.04 -14.10 0.50
CA ILE A 150 -13.84 -14.51 -0.66
C ILE A 150 -12.93 -14.88 -1.83
N TYR A 151 -11.91 -14.05 -2.05
CA TYR A 151 -10.89 -14.24 -3.07
C TYR A 151 -9.51 -13.91 -2.52
N TYR A 152 -8.49 -14.50 -3.13
CA TYR A 152 -7.09 -14.16 -2.87
C TYR A 152 -6.34 -13.94 -4.17
N CYS A 153 -5.41 -13.01 -4.15
CA CYS A 153 -4.59 -12.61 -5.28
C CYS A 153 -3.13 -12.71 -4.86
N PHE A 154 -2.33 -13.48 -5.59
CA PHE A 154 -0.89 -13.54 -5.39
C PHE A 154 -0.17 -12.92 -6.57
N ASP A 155 0.96 -12.28 -6.27
CA ASP A 155 1.82 -11.70 -7.28
C ASP A 155 2.21 -12.77 -8.30
N VAL A 156 2.17 -12.43 -9.59
CA VAL A 156 2.88 -13.24 -10.57
C VAL A 156 4.36 -12.94 -10.41
N SER A 157 5.01 -13.70 -9.54
CA SER A 157 6.46 -13.82 -9.51
C SER A 157 6.90 -14.21 -10.92
N ILE A 158 7.41 -13.25 -11.70
CA ILE A 158 7.92 -13.52 -13.03
C ILE A 158 9.19 -14.35 -12.85
N MET A 159 9.08 -15.67 -12.99
CA MET A 159 10.24 -16.54 -13.09
C MET A 159 10.88 -16.35 -14.47
N VAL A 160 11.59 -15.25 -14.67
CA VAL A 160 12.61 -15.20 -15.72
C VAL A 160 13.75 -16.09 -15.24
N GLY A 161 14.06 -17.13 -16.02
CA GLY A 161 14.82 -18.31 -15.62
C GLY A 161 15.98 -18.06 -14.63
N GLY A 162 15.91 -18.72 -13.48
CA GLY A 162 17.08 -19.01 -12.64
C GLY A 162 17.77 -17.85 -11.92
N HIS A 163 17.37 -16.58 -12.11
CA HIS A 163 17.95 -15.48 -11.36
C HIS A 163 16.90 -14.42 -10.99
N ARG A 164 16.69 -14.26 -9.68
CA ARG A 164 15.76 -13.30 -9.09
C ARG A 164 16.38 -11.89 -9.17
N THR A 165 15.99 -11.10 -10.16
CA THR A 165 16.31 -9.66 -10.17
C THR A 165 15.02 -8.86 -10.13
N GLY A 166 14.85 -8.10 -9.06
CA GLY A 166 13.92 -7.00 -9.05
C GLY A 166 14.30 -5.97 -10.12
N GLY A 167 13.33 -5.61 -10.95
CA GLY A 167 13.18 -4.27 -11.51
C GLY A 167 14.39 -3.69 -12.24
N GLY A 168 14.55 -4.06 -13.51
CA GLY A 168 15.37 -3.34 -14.47
C GLY A 168 14.83 -3.62 -15.86
N LEU A 169 13.86 -2.82 -16.30
CA LEU A 169 13.28 -2.89 -17.64
C LEU A 169 14.35 -2.44 -18.65
N ALA A 170 15.19 -3.37 -19.13
CA ALA A 170 15.98 -3.12 -20.34
C ALA A 170 15.05 -3.33 -21.54
N ILE A 171 14.50 -2.23 -22.05
CA ILE A 171 13.81 -2.17 -23.35
C ILE A 171 14.84 -2.58 -24.41
N GLY A 172 14.78 -3.84 -24.84
CA GLY A 172 15.53 -4.32 -25.99
C GLY A 172 14.98 -3.68 -27.26
N VAL A 173 15.73 -2.73 -27.82
CA VAL A 173 15.53 -2.24 -29.18
C VAL A 173 15.78 -3.42 -30.11
N VAL A 174 14.70 -4.02 -30.65
CA VAL A 174 14.79 -4.93 -31.79
C VAL A 174 15.19 -4.11 -33.02
N ASN A 175 16.48 -4.15 -33.35
CA ASN A 175 16.98 -3.66 -34.62
C ASN A 175 16.62 -4.70 -35.70
N ALA A 176 15.49 -4.49 -36.39
CA ALA A 176 15.16 -5.24 -37.58
C ALA A 176 16.03 -4.71 -38.74
N GLY A 177 17.13 -5.41 -39.00
CA GLY A 177 17.96 -5.15 -40.18
C GLY A 177 17.21 -5.50 -41.46
N VAL A 178 17.25 -4.56 -42.40
CA VAL A 178 16.91 -4.72 -43.82
C VAL A 178 18.15 -5.21 -44.56
#